data_AF-A0A6I4P4H0-F1
#
_entry.id   AF-A0A6I4P4H0-F1
#
_cell.length_a   1.000
_cell.length_b   1.000
_cell.length_c   1.000
_cell.angle_alpha   90.00
_cell.angle_beta   90.00
_cell.angle_gamma   90.00
#
_symmetry.space_group_name_H-M   'P 1'
#
loop_
_entity.id
_entity.type
_entity.pdbx_description
1 polymer ?
#
loop_
_entity_poly.entity_id
_entity_poly.type
_entity_poly.pdbx_seq_one_letter_code
_entity_poly.pdbx_strand_id
1 'polypeptide(L)'
;MTSGVVSAEKRCLARNKRGVQCGKARLVGLTVCRIHGGGTKASLAKSRRAIDQLVTPALVQLQQIINSETSTNTEKLQAIRLVLDRTGFGPNATIQVDGKWEQTMVHIFGKGAADAARDGELGLAINREVPEEYRAELEAYQPTTLEDIQEAEVVEDEPEVPENVVRIRSVRGSAEPPRRDR
;
A
#
# COMPACT_ATOMS: atom_id res chain seq x y z
N MET A 1 5.08 25.36 37.56
CA MET A 1 4.60 25.62 36.18
C MET A 1 5.58 26.57 35.53
N THR A 2 6.51 26.03 34.74
CA THR A 2 7.53 26.82 34.06
C THR A 2 6.86 27.66 32.97
N SER A 3 6.81 28.97 33.18
CA SER A 3 6.43 29.95 32.14
C SER A 3 7.49 29.94 31.05
N GLY A 4 7.41 28.97 30.15
CA GLY A 4 8.24 28.88 28.96
C GLY A 4 7.86 30.00 28.01
N VAL A 5 8.74 30.98 27.86
CA VAL A 5 8.61 32.03 26.83
C VAL A 5 8.69 31.33 25.48
N VAL A 6 7.54 31.15 24.82
CA VAL A 6 7.49 30.60 23.46
C VAL A 6 8.21 31.59 22.54
N SER A 7 9.30 31.13 21.89
CA SER A 7 10.03 31.91 20.89
C SER A 7 9.05 32.45 19.82
N ALA A 8 9.26 33.68 19.34
CA ALA A 8 8.35 34.37 18.43
C ALA A 8 7.99 33.54 17.20
N GLU A 9 8.92 32.73 16.68
CA GLU A 9 8.73 31.85 15.52
C GLU A 9 7.73 30.71 15.77
N LYS A 10 7.60 30.26 17.03
CA LYS A 10 6.68 29.18 17.43
C LYS A 10 5.32 29.71 17.86
N ARG A 11 5.05 31.02 17.74
CA ARG A 11 3.76 31.62 18.11
C ARG A 11 2.75 31.55 16.98
N CYS A 12 1.49 31.55 17.37
CA CYS A 12 0.35 31.66 16.48
C CYS A 12 0.37 33.00 15.75
N LEU A 13 0.14 33.01 14.44
CA LEU A 13 0.11 34.22 13.61
C LEU A 13 -1.20 35.01 13.71
N ALA A 14 -2.26 34.42 14.28
CA ALA A 14 -3.54 35.11 14.42
C ALA A 14 -3.42 36.31 15.36
N ARG A 15 -4.12 37.40 15.03
CA ARG A 15 -4.21 38.62 15.85
C ARG A 15 -5.50 38.62 16.67
N ASN A 16 -5.46 39.21 17.85
CA ASN A 16 -6.64 39.46 18.65
C ASN A 16 -7.39 40.72 18.16
N LYS A 17 -8.56 41.02 18.74
CA LYS A 17 -9.35 42.22 18.41
C LYS A 17 -8.61 43.55 18.63
N ARG A 18 -7.56 43.56 19.45
CA ARG A 18 -6.70 44.74 19.72
C ARG A 18 -5.51 44.83 18.75
N GLY A 19 -5.44 43.98 17.73
CA GLY A 19 -4.36 43.94 16.74
C GLY A 19 -3.07 43.24 17.20
N VAL A 20 -3.01 42.76 18.44
CA VAL A 20 -1.81 42.09 18.99
C VAL A 20 -1.79 40.61 18.58
N GLN A 21 -0.61 40.12 18.20
CA GLN A 21 -0.41 38.70 17.86
C GLN A 21 -0.70 37.78 19.04
N CYS A 22 -1.28 36.61 18.77
CA CYS A 22 -1.57 35.61 19.77
C CYS A 22 -0.28 35.08 20.43
N GLY A 23 -0.23 35.13 21.77
CA GLY A 23 0.90 34.60 22.55
C GLY A 23 0.94 33.07 22.68
N LYS A 24 -0.04 32.34 22.16
CA LYS A 24 -0.09 30.86 22.23
C LYS A 24 0.82 30.24 21.17
N ALA A 25 1.38 29.07 21.48
CA ALA A 25 2.15 28.30 20.52
C ALA A 25 1.30 27.84 19.32
N ARG A 26 1.89 27.88 18.12
CA ARG A 26 1.30 27.29 16.92
C ARG A 26 1.34 25.76 17.00
N LEU A 27 0.39 25.10 16.36
CA LEU A 27 0.45 23.64 16.19
C LEU A 27 1.53 23.29 15.15
N VAL A 28 2.13 22.11 15.28
CA VAL A 28 3.16 21.63 14.34
C VAL A 28 2.53 21.52 12.95
N GLY A 29 3.23 22.05 11.94
CA GLY A 29 2.72 22.09 10.55
C GLY A 29 1.60 23.11 10.29
N LEU A 30 1.20 23.92 11.29
CA LEU A 30 0.17 24.95 11.15
C LEU A 30 0.69 26.33 11.57
N THR A 31 0.06 27.37 11.05
CA THR A 31 0.39 28.77 11.34
C THR A 31 -0.34 29.32 12.58
N VAL A 32 -1.36 28.60 13.05
CA VAL A 32 -2.24 29.03 14.13
C VAL A 32 -2.26 28.02 15.28
N CYS A 33 -2.62 28.49 16.47
CA CYS A 33 -2.84 27.64 17.63
C CYS A 33 -4.17 26.90 17.53
N ARG A 34 -4.37 25.91 18.41
CA ARG A 34 -5.61 25.12 18.49
C ARG A 34 -6.88 25.98 18.59
N ILE A 35 -6.79 27.14 19.25
CA ILE A 35 -7.94 28.02 19.56
C ILE A 35 -8.22 29.02 18.44
N HIS A 36 -7.22 29.41 17.66
CA HIS A 36 -7.39 30.33 16.51
C HIS A 36 -7.53 29.57 15.18
N GLY A 37 -8.11 28.38 15.21
CA GLY A 37 -8.49 27.63 14.01
C GLY A 37 -7.73 26.34 13.78
N GLY A 38 -6.59 26.11 14.44
CA GLY A 38 -5.74 24.96 14.14
C GLY A 38 -6.36 23.60 14.49
N GLY A 39 -7.30 23.58 15.44
CA GLY A 39 -8.06 22.36 15.81
C GLY A 39 -9.39 22.21 15.09
N THR A 40 -9.68 23.02 14.08
CA THR A 40 -10.98 22.94 13.38
C THR A 40 -11.03 21.72 12.47
N LYS A 41 -12.25 21.23 12.19
CA LYS A 41 -12.46 20.13 11.24
C LYS A 41 -11.87 20.45 9.85
N ALA A 42 -11.95 21.71 9.43
CA ALA A 42 -11.39 22.18 8.16
C ALA A 42 -9.85 22.10 8.15
N SER A 43 -9.18 22.58 9.20
CA SER A 43 -7.72 22.47 9.31
C SER A 43 -7.26 21.01 9.36
N LEU A 44 -7.96 20.16 10.10
CA LEU A 44 -7.65 18.73 10.19
C LEU A 44 -7.86 18.02 8.85
N ALA A 45 -8.96 18.31 8.14
CA ALA A 45 -9.22 17.78 6.81
C ALA A 45 -8.14 18.22 5.80
N LYS A 46 -7.68 19.48 5.88
CA LYS A 46 -6.58 19.98 5.04
C LYS A 46 -5.27 19.25 5.33
N SER A 47 -4.92 19.07 6.61
CA SER A 47 -3.73 18.31 6.98
C SER A 47 -3.80 16.86 6.52
N ARG A 48 -4.97 16.23 6.61
CA ARG A 48 -5.18 14.86 6.09
C ARG A 48 -4.94 14.79 4.59
N ARG A 49 -5.56 15.68 3.81
CA ARG A 49 -5.33 15.78 2.36
C ARG A 49 -3.86 15.97 2.01
N ALA A 50 -3.15 16.81 2.77
CA ALA A 50 -1.72 17.02 2.56
C ALA A 50 -0.91 15.75 2.82
N ILE A 51 -1.25 14.94 3.84
CA ILE A 51 -0.62 13.65 4.08
C ILE A 51 -0.96 12.65 2.97
N ASP A 52 -2.21 12.61 2.52
CA ASP A 52 -2.64 11.71 1.45
C ASP A 52 -1.88 12.00 0.14
N GLN A 53 -1.63 13.28 -0.16
CA GLN A 53 -0.81 13.72 -1.31
C GLN A 53 0.66 13.29 -1.22
N LEU A 54 1.17 13.02 0.00
CA LEU A 54 2.55 12.57 0.20
C LEU A 54 2.71 11.06 -0.01
N VAL A 55 1.63 10.30 -0.17
CA VAL A 55 1.71 8.83 -0.31
C VAL A 55 2.47 8.44 -1.57
N THR A 56 2.10 8.98 -2.73
CA THR A 56 2.76 8.68 -4.01
C THR A 56 4.26 9.03 -4.02
N PRO A 57 4.69 10.26 -3.66
CA PRO A 57 6.11 10.57 -3.64
C PRO A 57 6.88 9.75 -2.59
N ALA A 58 6.26 9.38 -1.47
CA ALA A 58 6.89 8.48 -0.49
C ALA A 58 7.14 7.08 -1.07
N LEU A 59 6.22 6.54 -1.86
CA LEU A 59 6.41 5.26 -2.55
C LEU A 59 7.56 5.33 -3.58
N VAL A 60 7.67 6.43 -4.32
CA VAL A 60 8.79 6.65 -5.26
C VAL A 60 10.12 6.70 -4.51
N GLN A 61 10.19 7.39 -3.38
CA GLN A 61 11.41 7.42 -2.57
C GLN A 61 11.76 6.05 -1.98
N LEU A 62 10.76 5.26 -1.57
CA LEU A 62 10.98 3.88 -1.11
C LEU A 62 11.59 3.02 -2.22
N GLN A 63 11.07 3.12 -3.45
CA GLN A 63 11.64 2.43 -4.60
C GLN A 63 13.10 2.84 -4.85
N GLN A 64 13.41 4.14 -4.71
CA GLN A 64 14.79 4.64 -4.82
C GLN A 64 15.70 4.07 -3.75
N ILE A 65 15.25 3.97 -2.49
CA ILE A 65 16.04 3.37 -1.40
C ILE A 65 16.34 1.90 -1.66
N ILE A 66 15.36 1.15 -2.19
CA ILE A 66 15.51 -0.26 -2.55
C ILE A 66 16.55 -0.43 -3.67
N ASN A 67 16.49 0.43 -4.69
CA ASN A 67 17.34 0.33 -5.87
C ASN A 67 18.71 1.02 -5.71
N SER A 68 18.90 1.88 -4.71
CA SER A 68 20.15 2.63 -4.56
C SER A 68 21.28 1.73 -4.09
N GLU A 69 22.46 1.87 -4.69
CA GLU A 69 23.66 1.14 -4.22
C GLU A 69 24.26 1.75 -2.95
N THR A 70 23.90 3.00 -2.65
CA THR A 70 24.44 3.79 -1.53
C THR A 70 23.72 3.55 -0.20
N SER A 71 22.51 2.99 -0.21
CA SER A 71 21.77 2.71 1.02
C SER A 71 22.34 1.48 1.73
N THR A 72 22.28 1.50 3.06
CA THR A 72 22.74 0.37 3.86
C THR A 72 21.83 -0.84 3.64
N ASN A 73 22.38 -2.05 3.71
CA ASN A 73 21.58 -3.27 3.60
C ASN A 73 20.41 -3.32 4.61
N THR A 74 20.60 -2.74 5.79
CA THR A 74 19.56 -2.62 6.81
C THR A 74 18.40 -1.72 6.37
N GLU A 75 18.68 -0.58 5.74
CA GLU A 75 17.65 0.33 5.23
C GLU A 75 16.88 -0.31 4.06
N LYS A 76 17.60 -0.99 3.15
CA LYS A 76 16.98 -1.75 2.04
C LYS A 76 16.01 -2.80 2.55
N LEU A 77 16.44 -3.62 3.52
CA LEU A 77 15.59 -4.67 4.10
C LEU A 77 14.35 -4.08 4.80
N GLN A 78 14.49 -2.96 5.49
CA GLN A 78 13.34 -2.27 6.09
C GLN A 78 12.38 -1.73 5.03
N ALA A 79 12.90 -1.10 3.97
CA ALA A 79 12.09 -0.60 2.86
C ALA A 79 11.33 -1.74 2.15
N ILE A 80 11.99 -2.87 1.88
CA ILE A 80 11.36 -4.05 1.27
C ILE A 80 10.24 -4.59 2.17
N ARG A 81 10.47 -4.73 3.48
CA ARG A 81 9.44 -5.17 4.43
C ARG A 81 8.23 -4.25 4.41
N LEU A 82 8.44 -2.93 4.43
CA LEU A 82 7.37 -1.94 4.37
C LEU A 82 6.54 -2.06 3.08
N VAL A 83 7.17 -2.40 1.95
CA VAL A 83 6.44 -2.65 0.70
C VAL A 83 5.61 -3.92 0.80
N LEU A 84 6.21 -5.03 1.25
CA LEU A 84 5.53 -6.32 1.38
C LEU A 84 4.31 -6.24 2.31
N ASP A 85 4.45 -5.57 3.46
CA ASP A 85 3.37 -5.36 4.42
C ASP A 85 2.19 -4.56 3.81
N ARG A 86 2.45 -3.64 2.88
CA ARG A 86 1.41 -2.86 2.20
C ARG A 86 0.74 -3.59 1.05
N THR A 87 1.47 -4.47 0.38
CA THR A 87 0.95 -5.32 -0.70
C THR A 87 0.18 -6.54 -0.19
N GLY A 88 0.13 -6.75 1.12
CA GLY A 88 -0.56 -7.90 1.72
C GLY A 88 0.28 -9.18 1.74
N PHE A 89 1.57 -9.10 1.42
CA PHE A 89 2.56 -10.19 1.54
C PHE A 89 3.34 -10.14 2.85
N GLY A 90 2.72 -9.58 3.90
CA GLY A 90 3.30 -9.52 5.24
C GLY A 90 3.42 -10.91 5.89
N PRO A 91 3.98 -10.99 7.11
CA PRO A 91 4.31 -12.27 7.77
C PRO A 91 3.11 -13.20 8.03
N ASN A 92 1.88 -12.68 8.00
CA ASN A 92 0.65 -13.47 8.19
C ASN A 92 -0.13 -13.68 6.87
N ALA A 93 0.46 -13.38 5.72
CA ALA A 93 -0.18 -13.54 4.43
C ALA A 93 -0.42 -15.03 4.14
N THR A 94 -1.68 -15.46 4.19
CA THR A 94 -2.08 -16.81 3.76
C THR A 94 -2.47 -16.72 2.30
N ILE A 95 -1.58 -17.19 1.42
CA ILE A 95 -1.87 -17.29 -0.02
C ILE A 95 -2.57 -18.64 -0.24
N GLN A 96 -3.88 -18.62 -0.41
CA GLN A 96 -4.64 -19.80 -0.82
C GLN A 96 -4.66 -19.85 -2.34
N VAL A 97 -4.11 -20.92 -2.90
CA VAL A 97 -4.18 -21.20 -4.33
C VAL A 97 -5.21 -22.31 -4.52
N ASP A 98 -6.43 -21.93 -4.88
CA ASP A 98 -7.45 -22.89 -5.30
C ASP A 98 -7.17 -23.29 -6.75
N GLY A 99 -6.44 -24.40 -6.88
CA GLY A 99 -6.20 -25.08 -8.14
C GLY A 99 -6.34 -26.58 -7.92
N LYS A 100 -6.69 -27.31 -8.98
CA LYS A 100 -6.69 -28.78 -8.93
C LYS A 100 -5.24 -29.20 -8.67
N TRP A 101 -4.92 -29.56 -7.42
CA TRP A 101 -3.55 -29.86 -6.97
C TRP A 101 -2.84 -30.87 -7.90
N GLU A 102 -3.62 -31.76 -8.51
CA GLU A 102 -3.22 -32.73 -9.53
C GLU A 102 -2.53 -32.05 -10.73
N GLN A 103 -3.07 -30.94 -11.24
CA GLN A 103 -2.51 -30.20 -12.38
C GLN A 103 -1.27 -29.40 -11.96
N THR A 104 -1.31 -28.73 -10.80
CA THR A 104 -0.18 -27.97 -10.28
C THR A 104 1.02 -28.89 -9.98
N MET A 105 0.78 -30.07 -9.42
CA MET A 105 1.82 -31.06 -9.15
C MET A 105 2.36 -31.70 -10.43
N VAL A 106 1.54 -31.90 -11.47
CA VAL A 106 2.03 -32.35 -12.78
C VAL A 106 2.95 -31.29 -13.43
N HIS A 107 2.67 -30.00 -13.28
CA HIS A 107 3.57 -28.97 -13.80
C HIS A 107 4.86 -28.81 -12.99
N ILE A 108 4.82 -29.03 -11.67
CA ILE A 108 6.00 -28.94 -10.79
C ILE A 108 6.87 -30.21 -10.87
N PHE A 109 6.27 -31.40 -10.90
CA PHE A 109 6.98 -32.69 -10.81
C PHE A 109 7.02 -33.47 -12.13
N GLY A 110 6.07 -33.25 -13.04
CA GLY A 110 5.91 -34.05 -14.26
C GLY A 110 7.01 -33.89 -15.29
N LYS A 111 7.74 -32.76 -15.30
CA LYS A 111 8.94 -32.59 -16.13
C LYS A 111 10.25 -32.79 -15.36
N GLY A 112 10.26 -32.56 -14.04
CA GLY A 112 11.46 -32.72 -13.21
C GLY A 112 11.91 -34.17 -13.04
N ALA A 113 10.99 -35.14 -13.02
CA ALA A 113 11.36 -36.54 -12.76
C ALA A 113 12.00 -37.26 -13.96
N ALA A 114 11.68 -36.86 -15.20
CA ALA A 114 12.23 -37.49 -16.40
C ALA A 114 13.69 -37.04 -16.68
N ASP A 115 14.01 -35.78 -16.38
CA ASP A 115 15.34 -35.20 -16.62
C ASP A 115 16.29 -35.37 -15.40
N ALA A 116 15.77 -35.38 -14.16
CA ALA A 116 16.59 -35.57 -12.96
C ALA A 116 17.21 -36.98 -12.83
N ALA A 117 16.69 -37.98 -13.55
CA ALA A 117 17.27 -39.32 -13.57
C ALA A 117 18.57 -39.41 -14.37
N ARG A 118 18.89 -38.41 -15.19
CA ARG A 118 20.08 -38.39 -16.06
C ARG A 118 21.29 -37.74 -15.39
N ASP A 119 21.08 -36.71 -14.58
CA ASP A 119 22.17 -35.76 -14.25
C ASP A 119 22.34 -35.47 -12.75
N GLY A 120 21.81 -36.28 -11.82
CA GLY A 120 22.27 -36.32 -10.42
C GLY A 120 22.23 -35.02 -9.58
N GLU A 121 21.68 -33.91 -10.09
CA GLU A 121 21.51 -32.65 -9.39
C GLU A 121 20.03 -32.27 -9.35
N LEU A 122 19.55 -31.92 -8.15
CA LEU A 122 18.21 -31.38 -7.90
C LEU A 122 18.11 -29.95 -8.47
N GLY A 123 18.13 -29.82 -9.79
CA GLY A 123 17.93 -28.56 -10.50
C GLY A 123 16.46 -28.33 -10.81
N LEU A 124 15.86 -27.28 -10.24
CA LEU A 124 14.51 -26.83 -10.58
C LEU A 124 14.56 -26.12 -11.95
N ALA A 125 14.45 -26.87 -13.04
CA ALA A 125 14.37 -26.30 -14.38
C ALA A 125 12.93 -25.84 -14.68
N ILE A 126 12.67 -24.53 -14.52
CA ILE A 126 11.41 -23.93 -14.99
C ILE A 126 11.46 -23.94 -16.51
N ASN A 127 10.66 -24.79 -17.14
CA ASN A 127 10.57 -24.84 -18.59
C ASN A 127 9.83 -23.60 -19.11
N ARG A 128 10.52 -22.76 -19.89
CA ARG A 128 10.05 -21.48 -20.42
C ARG A 128 9.06 -21.64 -21.60
N GLU A 129 8.90 -22.87 -22.11
CA GLU A 129 8.09 -23.14 -23.29
C GLU A 129 6.60 -23.28 -22.90
N VAL A 130 5.77 -22.45 -23.54
CA VAL A 130 4.31 -22.51 -23.42
C VAL A 130 3.82 -23.80 -24.10
N PRO A 131 2.96 -24.61 -23.44
CA PRO A 131 2.36 -25.78 -24.08
C PRO A 131 1.62 -25.42 -25.37
N GLU A 132 1.74 -26.27 -26.40
CA GLU A 132 1.19 -26.04 -27.75
C GLU A 132 -0.32 -25.80 -27.75
N GLU A 133 -1.04 -26.38 -26.77
CA GLU A 133 -2.47 -26.18 -26.53
C GLU A 133 -2.85 -24.72 -26.21
N TYR A 134 -1.97 -23.96 -25.56
CA TYR A 134 -2.20 -22.54 -25.22
C TYR A 134 -1.53 -21.58 -26.20
N ARG A 135 -0.76 -22.09 -27.17
CA ARG A 135 -0.01 -21.27 -28.13
C ARG A 135 -0.92 -20.52 -29.07
N ALA A 136 -1.94 -21.20 -29.60
CA ALA A 136 -2.97 -20.59 -30.45
C ALA A 136 -3.80 -19.54 -29.70
N GLU A 137 -4.07 -19.77 -28.41
CA GLU A 137 -4.84 -18.87 -27.57
C GLU A 137 -4.05 -17.59 -27.22
N LEU A 138 -2.75 -17.72 -26.98
CA LEU A 138 -1.85 -16.59 -26.75
C LEU A 138 -1.52 -15.81 -28.03
N GLU A 139 -1.40 -16.47 -29.18
CA GLU A 139 -1.22 -15.78 -30.47
C GLU A 139 -2.47 -15.02 -30.91
N ALA A 140 -3.66 -15.49 -30.50
CA ALA A 140 -4.91 -14.77 -30.68
C ALA A 140 -5.10 -13.60 -29.70
N TYR A 141 -4.35 -13.59 -28.58
CA TYR A 141 -4.36 -12.49 -27.63
C TYR A 141 -3.57 -11.30 -28.19
N GLN A 142 -4.28 -10.39 -28.87
CA GLN A 142 -3.71 -9.09 -29.21
C GLN A 142 -3.82 -8.18 -27.97
N PRO A 143 -2.71 -7.83 -27.31
CA PRO A 143 -2.76 -6.85 -26.25
C PRO A 143 -3.25 -5.53 -26.87
N THR A 144 -4.38 -5.02 -26.39
CA THR A 144 -4.89 -3.71 -26.79
C THR A 144 -3.80 -2.69 -26.56
N THR A 145 -3.32 -2.06 -27.63
CA THR A 145 -2.30 -1.04 -27.50
C THR A 145 -2.93 0.22 -26.92
N LEU A 146 -2.12 1.09 -26.31
CA LEU A 146 -2.62 2.34 -25.71
C LEU A 146 -3.31 3.25 -26.74
N GLU A 147 -3.08 3.01 -28.03
CA GLU A 147 -3.61 3.74 -29.18
C GLU A 147 -5.01 3.24 -29.61
N ASP A 148 -5.39 2.02 -29.21
CA ASP A 148 -6.70 1.41 -29.52
C ASP A 148 -7.81 1.82 -28.53
N ILE A 149 -7.46 2.50 -27.44
CA ILE A 149 -8.41 3.07 -26.48
C ILE A 149 -8.89 4.42 -27.03
N GLN A 150 -9.72 4.39 -28.05
CA GLN A 150 -10.43 5.59 -28.52
C GLN A 150 -11.67 5.81 -27.65
N GLU A 151 -11.66 6.94 -26.93
CA GLU A 151 -12.76 7.50 -26.13
C GLU A 151 -13.68 6.47 -25.45
N ALA A 152 -13.28 6.03 -24.25
CA ALA A 152 -14.19 5.34 -23.36
C ALA A 152 -15.37 6.27 -23.02
N GLU A 153 -16.48 6.09 -23.74
CA GLU A 153 -17.77 6.61 -23.34
C GLU A 153 -18.13 5.97 -21.99
N VAL A 154 -18.26 6.80 -20.96
CA VAL A 154 -18.69 6.36 -19.64
C VAL A 154 -20.16 5.99 -19.75
N VAL A 155 -20.42 4.71 -20.01
CA VAL A 155 -21.76 4.15 -19.86
C VAL A 155 -22.05 4.13 -18.36
N GLU A 156 -22.92 5.05 -17.91
CA GLU A 156 -23.48 5.08 -16.56
C GLU A 156 -24.51 3.95 -16.40
N ASP A 157 -24.12 2.70 -16.63
CA ASP A 157 -24.93 1.58 -16.19
C ASP A 157 -24.71 1.41 -14.69
N GLU A 158 -25.71 1.82 -13.92
CA GLU A 158 -25.83 1.50 -12.49
C GLU A 158 -25.68 -0.03 -12.36
N PRO A 159 -24.62 -0.55 -11.72
CA PRO A 159 -24.51 -1.98 -11.56
C PRO A 159 -25.63 -2.44 -10.63
N GLU A 160 -26.58 -3.22 -11.15
CA GLU A 160 -27.49 -4.02 -10.33
C GLU A 160 -26.64 -4.94 -9.46
N VAL A 161 -26.37 -4.49 -8.23
CA VAL A 161 -25.62 -5.27 -7.26
C VAL A 161 -26.49 -6.48 -6.92
N PRO A 162 -26.05 -7.72 -7.22
CA PRO A 162 -26.83 -8.90 -6.86
C PRO A 162 -27.10 -8.88 -5.34
N GLU A 163 -28.35 -9.08 -4.94
CA GLU A 163 -28.76 -9.01 -3.52
C GLU A 163 -28.00 -9.97 -2.59
N ASN A 164 -27.20 -10.89 -3.15
CA ASN A 164 -26.40 -11.86 -2.41
C ASN A 164 -25.02 -11.36 -1.95
N VAL A 165 -24.64 -10.11 -2.18
CA VAL A 165 -23.39 -9.57 -1.62
C VAL A 165 -23.53 -9.49 -0.11
N VAL A 166 -22.92 -10.47 0.57
CA VAL A 166 -22.80 -10.53 2.03
C VAL A 166 -22.21 -9.20 2.50
N ARG A 167 -23.04 -8.35 3.10
CA ARG A 167 -22.59 -7.16 3.81
C ARG A 167 -21.67 -7.62 4.93
N ILE A 168 -20.36 -7.58 4.69
CA ILE A 168 -19.36 -7.81 5.73
C ILE A 168 -19.62 -6.77 6.80
N ARG A 169 -20.27 -7.17 7.90
CA ARG A 169 -20.41 -6.32 9.08
C ARG A 169 -19.00 -6.04 9.55
N SER A 170 -18.56 -4.80 9.44
CA SER A 170 -17.30 -4.37 10.05
C SER A 170 -17.40 -4.65 11.56
N VAL A 171 -16.78 -5.73 12.02
CA VAL A 171 -16.63 -5.98 13.44
C VAL A 171 -15.64 -4.91 13.93
N ARG A 172 -16.14 -3.94 14.70
CA ARG A 172 -15.24 -3.05 15.45
C ARG A 172 -14.53 -3.93 16.46
N GLY A 173 -13.27 -4.27 16.17
CA GLY A 173 -12.40 -4.91 17.15
C GLY A 173 -12.37 -4.06 18.41
N SER A 174 -12.66 -4.69 19.55
CA SER A 174 -12.53 -4.10 20.87
C SER A 174 -11.07 -3.69 21.07
N ALA A 175 -10.83 -2.41 21.39
CA ALA A 175 -9.48 -1.87 21.60
C ALA A 175 -8.81 -2.36 22.91
N GLU A 176 -9.35 -3.38 23.56
CA GLU A 176 -8.85 -3.88 24.84
C GLU A 176 -7.91 -5.08 24.57
N PRO A 177 -6.58 -4.94 24.77
CA PRO A 177 -5.66 -6.06 24.63
C PRO A 177 -5.91 -7.12 25.71
N PRO A 178 -5.69 -8.41 25.42
CA PRO A 178 -5.94 -9.49 26.37
C PRO A 178 -5.06 -9.31 27.62
N ARG A 179 -5.70 -9.29 28.80
CA ARG A 179 -4.98 -9.23 30.08
C ARG A 179 -4.35 -10.59 30.36
N ARG A 180 -3.06 -10.60 30.70
CA ARG A 180 -2.39 -11.78 31.25
C ARG A 180 -2.83 -11.96 32.70
N ASP A 181 -3.43 -13.10 33.00
CA ASP A 181 -3.59 -13.54 34.38
C ASP A 181 -2.20 -13.85 34.96
N ARG A 182 -1.98 -13.38 36.19
CA ARG A 182 -0.74 -13.54 36.96
C ARG A 182 -0.69 -14.90 37.65
#